data_AF-A0AAW4LB72-F1
#
_entry.id   AF-A0AAW4LB72-F1
#
_cell.length_a   1.000
_cell.length_b   1.000
_cell.length_c   1.000
_cell.angle_alpha   90.00
_cell.angle_beta   90.00
_cell.angle_gamma   90.00
#
_symmetry.space_group_name_H-M   'P 1'
#
loop_
_entity.id
_entity.type
_entity.pdbx_description
1 polymer ?
#
loop_
_entity_poly.entity_id
_entity_poly.type
_entity_poly.pdbx_seq_one_letter_code
_entity_poly.pdbx_strand_id
1 'polypeptide(L)'
;MNRPVKICLVLVAIALIAAAVRFDLLQYKNSRAYASFRQGDLNGALADWSLLRDNKEAAYNRGVAFFRKGELEKAATEFKIAAASAKHAVRQKSLYNLGTVMLKSGISTSDQNTAKQRLETATVALQDALRLDAGDIDARHNEAIASSSLAAINRQISLKQQGEKTHQETPQAKQQDKAKKGEQSNQPGKPSEETAEGDAKGKSRQARPMSKDDANRLLNDARGRETLRSATAAGSKPSNMAPPDKDW
;
A
#
# COMPACT_ATOMS: atom_id res chain seq x y z
N MET A 1 24.30 -33.13 49.22
CA MET A 1 24.35 -32.13 48.13
C MET A 1 25.24 -30.97 48.54
N ASN A 2 26.33 -30.74 47.79
CA ASN A 2 27.37 -29.77 48.15
C ASN A 2 26.82 -28.32 48.07
N ARG A 3 27.31 -27.43 48.94
CA ARG A 3 26.94 -25.99 48.96
C ARG A 3 26.84 -25.32 47.58
N PRO A 4 27.77 -25.50 46.63
CA PRO A 4 27.64 -24.92 45.30
C PRO A 4 26.38 -25.38 44.54
N VAL A 5 26.00 -26.65 44.66
CA VAL A 5 24.80 -27.19 43.99
C VAL A 5 23.53 -26.57 44.56
N LYS A 6 23.47 -26.36 45.89
CA LYS A 6 22.33 -25.69 46.53
C LYS A 6 22.19 -24.24 46.07
N ILE A 7 23.30 -23.50 45.96
CA ILE A 7 23.31 -22.11 45.48
C ILE A 7 22.83 -22.07 44.01
N CYS A 8 23.35 -22.95 43.15
CA CYS A 8 22.90 -23.04 41.76
C CYS A 8 21.39 -23.31 41.66
N LEU A 9 20.84 -24.24 42.46
CA LEU A 9 19.40 -24.53 42.43
C LEU A 9 18.54 -23.34 42.86
N VAL A 10 18.97 -22.59 43.88
CA VAL A 10 18.27 -21.36 44.30
C VAL A 10 18.30 -20.30 43.20
N LEU A 11 19.44 -20.09 42.55
CA LEU A 11 19.55 -19.13 41.44
C LEU A 11 18.67 -19.53 40.24
N VAL A 12 18.63 -20.82 39.89
CA VAL A 12 17.72 -21.33 38.86
C VAL A 12 16.26 -21.11 39.24
N ALA A 13 15.88 -21.40 40.49
CA ALA A 13 14.51 -21.16 40.97
C ALA A 13 14.11 -19.67 40.88
N ILE A 14 15.00 -18.75 41.29
CA ILE A 14 14.77 -17.31 41.16
C ILE A 14 14.61 -16.90 39.69
N ALA A 15 15.48 -17.40 38.80
CA ALA A 15 15.40 -17.10 37.37
C ALA A 15 14.08 -17.58 36.75
N LEU A 16 13.60 -18.78 37.13
CA LEU A 16 12.32 -19.31 36.68
C LEU A 16 11.13 -18.48 37.18
N ILE A 17 11.14 -18.08 38.45
CA ILE A 17 10.09 -17.20 39.01
C ILE A 17 10.10 -15.85 38.30
N ALA A 18 11.27 -15.24 38.09
CA ALA A 18 11.39 -13.98 37.36
C ALA A 18 10.87 -14.10 35.91
N ALA A 19 11.14 -15.22 35.24
CA ALA A 19 10.63 -15.49 33.90
C ALA A 19 9.10 -15.63 33.90
N ALA A 20 8.51 -16.33 34.88
CA ALA A 20 7.06 -16.47 35.02
C ALA A 20 6.38 -15.12 35.26
N VAL A 21 6.88 -14.32 36.21
CA VAL A 21 6.36 -12.97 36.48
C VAL A 21 6.46 -12.07 35.24
N ARG A 22 7.56 -12.15 34.50
CA ARG A 22 7.71 -11.42 33.24
C ARG A 22 6.68 -11.86 32.21
N PHE A 23 6.45 -13.17 32.07
CA PHE A 23 5.46 -13.70 31.14
C PHE A 23 4.04 -13.20 31.48
N ASP A 24 3.63 -13.28 32.74
CA ASP A 24 2.32 -12.81 33.20
C ASP A 24 2.15 -11.30 32.99
N LEU A 25 3.18 -10.52 33.29
CA LEU A 25 3.18 -9.08 33.05
C LEU A 25 2.98 -8.76 31.56
N LEU A 26 3.67 -9.47 30.66
CA LEU A 26 3.53 -9.28 29.23
C LEU A 26 2.13 -9.65 28.72
N GLN A 27 1.51 -10.70 29.26
CA GLN A 27 0.13 -11.08 28.92
C GLN A 27 -0.89 -10.07 29.42
N TYR A 28 -0.71 -9.57 30.64
CA TYR A 28 -1.53 -8.49 31.19
C TYR A 28 -1.43 -7.23 30.33
N LYS A 29 -0.20 -6.83 29.96
CA LYS A 29 0.06 -5.68 29.09
C LYS A 29 -0.60 -5.85 27.72
N ASN A 30 -0.53 -7.03 27.11
CA ASN A 30 -1.19 -7.30 25.84
C ASN A 30 -2.72 -7.16 25.96
N SER A 31 -3.31 -7.74 27.01
CA SER A 31 -4.75 -7.69 27.26
C SER A 31 -5.24 -6.25 27.50
N ARG A 32 -4.48 -5.47 28.27
CA ARG A 32 -4.78 -4.06 28.52
C ARG A 32 -4.65 -3.22 27.26
N ALA A 33 -3.62 -3.46 26.44
CA ALA A 33 -3.44 -2.77 25.16
C ALA A 33 -4.64 -2.98 24.23
N TYR A 34 -5.14 -4.22 24.13
CA TYR A 34 -6.37 -4.51 23.38
C TYR A 34 -7.60 -3.77 23.95
N ALA A 35 -7.73 -3.70 25.27
CA ALA A 35 -8.82 -2.96 25.90
C ALA A 35 -8.76 -1.45 25.58
N SER A 36 -7.59 -0.82 25.74
CA SER A 36 -7.36 0.58 25.37
C SER A 36 -7.66 0.83 23.89
N PHE A 37 -7.18 -0.05 23.01
CA PHE A 37 -7.41 0.07 21.57
C PHE A 37 -8.90 0.03 21.21
N ARG A 38 -9.67 -0.89 21.81
CA ARG A 38 -11.13 -0.98 21.61
C ARG A 38 -11.87 0.24 22.11
N GLN A 39 -11.35 0.91 23.14
CA GLN A 39 -11.91 2.15 23.68
C GLN A 39 -11.49 3.38 22.86
N GLY A 40 -10.66 3.22 21.82
CA GLY A 40 -10.12 4.32 21.03
C GLY A 40 -8.92 5.03 21.66
N ASP A 41 -8.45 4.57 22.83
CA ASP A 41 -7.20 5.04 23.43
C ASP A 41 -6.00 4.38 22.72
N LEU A 42 -5.71 4.91 21.53
CA LEU A 42 -4.61 4.42 20.70
C LEU A 42 -3.24 4.67 21.34
N ASN A 43 -3.09 5.73 22.13
CA ASN A 43 -1.82 6.04 22.80
C ASN A 43 -1.54 5.08 23.96
N GLY A 44 -2.54 4.78 24.80
CA GLY A 44 -2.42 3.76 25.84
C GLY A 44 -2.15 2.38 25.27
N ALA A 45 -2.82 2.01 24.18
CA ALA A 45 -2.57 0.76 23.48
C ALA A 45 -1.13 0.65 22.95
N LEU A 46 -0.65 1.70 22.28
CA LEU A 46 0.72 1.78 21.78
C LEU A 46 1.75 1.72 22.90
N ALA A 47 1.50 2.40 24.03
CA ALA A 47 2.40 2.38 25.18
C ALA A 47 2.59 0.96 25.72
N ASP A 48 1.53 0.19 25.84
CA ASP A 48 1.62 -1.19 26.33
C ASP A 48 2.19 -2.17 25.30
N TRP A 49 1.78 -2.07 24.03
CA TRP A 49 2.38 -2.89 22.97
C TRP A 49 3.86 -2.57 22.73
N SER A 50 4.37 -1.40 23.12
CA SER A 50 5.80 -1.07 23.03
C SER A 50 6.69 -1.94 23.94
N LEU A 51 6.10 -2.55 24.97
CA LEU A 51 6.78 -3.49 25.88
C LEU A 51 6.87 -4.92 25.30
N LEU A 52 6.14 -5.19 24.23
CA LEU A 52 6.03 -6.48 23.54
C LEU A 52 6.82 -6.49 22.22
N ARG A 53 8.10 -6.07 22.28
CA ARG A 53 8.93 -5.78 21.09
C ARG A 53 9.10 -6.97 20.15
N ASP A 54 9.29 -8.17 20.70
CA ASP A 54 9.52 -9.39 19.92
C ASP A 54 8.22 -10.07 19.45
N ASN A 55 7.07 -9.59 19.93
CA ASN A 55 5.77 -10.16 19.58
C ASN A 55 5.29 -9.58 18.24
N LYS A 56 5.22 -10.44 17.22
CA LYS A 56 4.81 -10.07 15.85
C LYS A 56 3.35 -9.66 15.74
N GLU A 57 2.50 -10.21 16.59
CA GLU A 57 1.09 -9.82 16.66
C GLU A 57 0.93 -8.45 17.32
N ALA A 58 1.72 -8.17 18.37
CA ALA A 58 1.79 -6.83 18.94
C ALA A 58 2.32 -5.81 17.91
N ALA A 59 3.33 -6.17 17.11
CA ALA A 59 3.79 -5.32 16.01
C ALA A 59 2.69 -5.04 14.98
N TYR A 60 1.95 -6.06 14.56
CA TYR A 60 0.79 -5.88 13.68
C TYR A 60 -0.21 -4.88 14.26
N ASN A 61 -0.57 -5.05 15.53
CA ASN A 61 -1.52 -4.17 16.21
C ASN A 61 -1.00 -2.73 16.38
N ARG A 62 0.29 -2.53 16.66
CA ARG A 62 0.91 -1.20 16.64
C ARG A 62 0.79 -0.57 15.26
N GLY A 63 1.01 -1.35 14.20
CA GLY A 63 0.80 -0.92 12.81
C GLY A 63 -0.62 -0.41 12.56
N VAL A 64 -1.63 -1.18 12.99
CA VAL A 64 -3.04 -0.77 12.89
C VAL A 64 -3.32 0.50 13.69
N ALA A 65 -2.79 0.62 14.91
CA ALA A 65 -2.95 1.80 15.74
C ALA A 65 -2.34 3.05 15.09
N PHE A 66 -1.10 2.96 14.59
CA PHE A 66 -0.48 4.06 13.85
C PHE A 66 -1.24 4.42 12.58
N PHE A 67 -1.77 3.42 11.86
CA PHE A 67 -2.59 3.69 10.68
C PHE A 67 -3.86 4.47 11.03
N ARG A 68 -4.57 4.08 12.10
CA ARG A 68 -5.76 4.80 12.59
C ARG A 68 -5.45 6.24 13.03
N LYS A 69 -4.22 6.50 13.49
CA LYS A 69 -3.72 7.85 13.80
C LYS A 69 -3.28 8.64 12.57
N GLY A 70 -3.26 8.05 11.38
CA GLY A 70 -2.73 8.66 10.15
C GLY A 70 -1.20 8.68 10.09
N GLU A 71 -0.51 8.02 11.02
CA GLU A 71 0.96 7.96 11.10
C GLU A 71 1.51 6.88 10.16
N LEU A 72 1.34 7.07 8.84
CA LEU A 72 1.58 6.04 7.81
C LEU A 72 2.99 5.44 7.83
N GLU A 73 4.03 6.24 8.03
CA GLU A 73 5.42 5.75 8.05
C GLU A 73 5.70 4.82 9.26
N LYS A 74 5.12 5.16 10.42
CA LYS A 74 5.21 4.29 11.61
C LYS A 74 4.39 3.02 11.41
N ALA A 75 3.21 3.13 10.81
CA ALA A 75 2.38 1.97 10.48
C ALA A 75 3.13 1.01 9.54
N ALA A 76 3.73 1.52 8.47
CA ALA A 76 4.54 0.74 7.54
C ALA A 76 5.71 0.02 8.23
N THR A 77 6.41 0.72 9.12
CA THR A 77 7.53 0.14 9.88
C THR A 77 7.07 -1.06 10.72
N GLU A 78 5.97 -0.90 11.44
CA GLU A 78 5.43 -1.95 12.31
C GLU A 78 4.86 -3.12 11.52
N PHE A 79 4.16 -2.87 10.41
CA PHE A 79 3.70 -3.94 9.51
C PHE A 79 4.86 -4.71 8.89
N LYS A 80 5.97 -4.05 8.55
CA LYS A 80 7.18 -4.73 8.08
C LYS A 80 7.78 -5.65 9.16
N ILE A 81 7.79 -5.21 10.43
CA ILE A 81 8.24 -6.05 11.55
C ILE A 81 7.34 -7.28 11.72
N ALA A 82 6.02 -7.07 11.61
CA ALA A 82 5.00 -8.10 11.77
C ALA A 82 4.98 -9.12 10.61
N ALA A 83 5.28 -8.67 9.38
CA ALA A 83 5.41 -9.53 8.20
C ALA A 83 6.50 -10.60 8.34
N ALA A 84 7.50 -10.41 9.22
CA ALA A 84 8.48 -11.44 9.53
C ALA A 84 7.93 -12.61 10.38
N SER A 85 6.64 -12.61 10.74
CA SER A 85 6.02 -13.69 11.54
C SER A 85 6.11 -15.04 10.85
N ALA A 86 6.37 -16.10 11.62
CA ALA A 86 6.24 -17.48 11.14
C ALA A 86 4.78 -17.92 10.96
N LYS A 87 3.83 -17.25 11.63
CA LYS A 87 2.40 -17.52 11.47
C LYS A 87 1.92 -16.94 10.14
N HIS A 88 1.51 -17.80 9.20
CA HIS A 88 1.02 -17.41 7.87
C HIS A 88 -0.08 -16.34 7.95
N ALA A 89 -1.04 -16.48 8.86
CA ALA A 89 -2.13 -15.51 9.03
C ALA A 89 -1.63 -14.11 9.43
N VAL A 90 -0.69 -14.00 10.39
CA VAL A 90 -0.13 -12.70 10.80
C VAL A 90 0.71 -12.11 9.68
N ARG A 91 1.51 -12.95 9.01
CA ARG A 91 2.35 -12.54 7.88
C ARG A 91 1.48 -11.98 6.74
N GLN A 92 0.44 -12.70 6.33
CA GLN A 92 -0.46 -12.30 5.25
C GLN A 92 -1.15 -10.97 5.56
N LYS A 93 -1.78 -10.86 6.74
CA LYS A 93 -2.42 -9.60 7.18
C LYS A 93 -1.43 -8.45 7.20
N SER A 94 -0.21 -8.67 7.69
CA SER A 94 0.80 -7.62 7.77
C SER A 94 1.28 -7.16 6.40
N LEU A 95 1.45 -8.08 5.45
CA LEU A 95 1.85 -7.77 4.07
C LEU A 95 0.74 -7.00 3.33
N TYR A 96 -0.52 -7.42 3.47
CA TYR A 96 -1.67 -6.70 2.92
C TYR A 96 -1.72 -5.26 3.44
N ASN A 97 -1.59 -5.09 4.77
CA ASN A 97 -1.67 -3.77 5.39
C ASN A 97 -0.44 -2.90 5.07
N LEU A 98 0.77 -3.48 5.02
CA LEU A 98 1.97 -2.79 4.53
C LEU A 98 1.75 -2.28 3.10
N GLY A 99 1.24 -3.14 2.23
CA GLY A 99 0.97 -2.80 0.84
C GLY A 99 -0.03 -1.66 0.70
N THR A 100 -1.11 -1.71 1.48
CA THR A 100 -2.16 -0.68 1.46
C THR A 100 -1.65 0.66 2.03
N VAL A 101 -0.83 0.65 3.09
CA VAL A 101 -0.18 1.86 3.62
C VAL A 101 0.76 2.48 2.58
N MET A 102 1.56 1.65 1.91
CA MET A 102 2.49 2.11 0.88
C MET A 102 1.76 2.64 -0.35
N LEU A 103 0.66 2.00 -0.75
CA LEU A 103 -0.22 2.50 -1.81
C LEU A 103 -0.74 3.89 -1.45
N LYS A 104 -1.38 4.05 -0.29
CA LYS A 104 -1.92 5.33 0.19
C LYS A 104 -0.85 6.42 0.26
N SER A 105 0.33 6.07 0.78
CA SER A 105 1.47 6.98 0.91
C SER A 105 2.09 7.33 -0.46
N GLY A 106 2.05 6.41 -1.42
CA GLY A 106 2.54 6.58 -2.79
C GLY A 106 1.63 7.45 -3.66
N ILE A 107 0.30 7.31 -3.54
CA ILE A 107 -0.66 8.16 -4.27
C ILE A 107 -0.78 9.56 -3.69
N SER A 108 -0.43 9.76 -2.42
CA SER A 108 -0.58 11.05 -1.73
C SER A 108 0.65 11.96 -1.84
N THR A 109 1.80 11.44 -2.27
CA THR A 109 3.03 12.23 -2.35
C THR A 109 3.18 12.94 -3.69
N SER A 110 3.65 14.18 -3.66
CA SER A 110 3.95 14.96 -4.87
C SER A 110 5.31 14.61 -5.48
N ASP A 111 6.22 14.01 -4.70
CA ASP A 111 7.52 13.58 -5.20
C ASP A 111 7.40 12.27 -5.98
N GLN A 112 7.73 12.31 -7.27
CA GLN A 112 7.53 11.18 -8.18
C GLN A 112 8.44 9.99 -7.86
N ASN A 113 9.65 10.24 -7.36
CA ASN A 113 10.58 9.18 -7.00
C ASN A 113 10.10 8.43 -5.75
N THR A 114 9.67 9.18 -4.74
CA THR A 114 9.03 8.64 -3.53
C THR A 114 7.74 7.91 -3.89
N ALA A 115 6.90 8.47 -4.77
CA ALA A 115 5.69 7.81 -5.25
C ALA A 115 6.03 6.46 -5.89
N LYS A 116 7.01 6.44 -6.80
CA LYS A 116 7.48 5.22 -7.47
C LYS A 116 7.94 4.17 -6.45
N GLN A 117 8.85 4.53 -5.54
CA GLN A 117 9.39 3.60 -4.54
C GLN A 117 8.30 3.01 -3.64
N ARG A 118 7.35 3.86 -3.21
CA ARG A 118 6.22 3.41 -2.37
C ARG A 118 5.28 2.49 -3.14
N LEU A 119 4.96 2.80 -4.39
CA LEU A 119 4.11 1.96 -5.23
C LEU A 119 4.78 0.62 -5.61
N GLU A 120 6.09 0.59 -5.80
CA GLU A 120 6.87 -0.65 -5.95
C GLU A 120 6.76 -1.52 -4.70
N THR A 121 6.97 -0.91 -3.52
CA THR A 121 6.84 -1.61 -2.24
C THR A 121 5.41 -2.11 -2.04
N ALA A 122 4.41 -1.31 -2.40
CA ALA A 122 3.00 -1.68 -2.31
C ALA A 122 2.67 -2.90 -3.16
N THR A 123 3.10 -2.88 -4.42
CA THR A 123 2.87 -3.96 -5.39
C THR A 123 3.47 -5.28 -4.89
N VAL A 124 4.74 -5.26 -4.48
CA VAL A 124 5.41 -6.45 -3.96
C VAL A 124 4.70 -6.97 -2.71
N ALA A 125 4.42 -6.13 -1.72
CA ALA A 125 3.78 -6.56 -0.48
C ALA A 125 2.39 -7.18 -0.71
N LEU A 126 1.61 -6.63 -1.65
CA LEU A 126 0.28 -7.16 -1.98
C LEU A 126 0.37 -8.48 -2.75
N GLN A 127 1.32 -8.62 -3.68
CA GLN A 127 1.59 -9.90 -4.35
C GLN A 127 2.05 -10.97 -3.36
N ASP A 128 2.90 -10.61 -2.39
CA ASP A 128 3.31 -11.48 -1.29
C ASP A 128 2.12 -11.91 -0.42
N ALA A 129 1.19 -10.99 -0.12
CA ALA A 129 -0.04 -11.32 0.60
C ALA A 129 -0.93 -12.29 -0.19
N LEU A 130 -1.08 -12.07 -1.50
CA LEU A 130 -1.87 -12.92 -2.40
C LEU A 130 -1.27 -14.31 -2.61
N ARG A 131 0.05 -14.45 -2.47
CA ARG A 131 0.69 -15.79 -2.44
C ARG A 131 0.31 -16.59 -1.20
N LEU A 132 0.04 -15.92 -0.08
CA LEU A 132 -0.36 -16.57 1.17
C LEU A 132 -1.87 -16.81 1.24
N ASP A 133 -2.66 -15.93 0.62
CA ASP A 133 -4.11 -16.06 0.47
C ASP A 133 -4.53 -15.52 -0.90
N ALA A 134 -4.61 -16.43 -1.88
CA ALA A 134 -5.04 -16.09 -3.23
C ALA A 134 -6.50 -15.67 -3.31
N GLY A 135 -7.30 -15.95 -2.26
CA GLY A 135 -8.72 -15.64 -2.14
C GLY A 135 -8.99 -14.20 -1.71
N ASP A 136 -8.00 -13.47 -1.17
CA ASP A 136 -8.15 -12.11 -0.65
C ASP A 136 -8.52 -11.08 -1.74
N ILE A 137 -9.82 -10.77 -1.86
CA ILE A 137 -10.37 -9.86 -2.88
C ILE A 137 -9.83 -8.44 -2.70
N ASP A 138 -9.73 -7.97 -1.45
CA ASP A 138 -9.27 -6.62 -1.14
C ASP A 138 -7.78 -6.47 -1.49
N ALA A 139 -6.96 -7.48 -1.20
CA ALA A 139 -5.56 -7.50 -1.62
C ALA A 139 -5.41 -7.49 -3.15
N ARG A 140 -6.23 -8.25 -3.89
CA ARG A 140 -6.23 -8.22 -5.37
C ARG A 140 -6.62 -6.86 -5.92
N HIS A 141 -7.63 -6.23 -5.32
CA HIS A 141 -8.07 -4.91 -5.74
C HIS A 141 -6.97 -3.85 -5.52
N ASN A 142 -6.37 -3.82 -4.33
CA ASN A 142 -5.31 -2.88 -4.00
C ASN A 142 -4.05 -3.12 -4.86
N GLU A 143 -3.73 -4.38 -5.18
CA GLU A 143 -2.61 -4.72 -6.06
C GLU A 143 -2.81 -4.14 -7.45
N ALA A 144 -4.01 -4.28 -8.01
CA ALA A 144 -4.34 -3.74 -9.33
C ALA A 144 -4.22 -2.22 -9.38
N ILE A 145 -4.63 -1.53 -8.31
CA ILE A 145 -4.45 -0.07 -8.18
C ILE A 145 -2.97 0.26 -8.10
N ALA A 146 -2.20 -0.39 -7.21
CA ALA A 146 -0.78 -0.13 -7.03
C ALA A 146 0.02 -0.34 -8.32
N SER A 147 -0.21 -1.44 -9.03
CA SER A 147 0.42 -1.76 -10.31
C SER A 147 0.06 -0.74 -11.39
N SER A 148 -1.20 -0.32 -11.48
CA SER A 148 -1.64 0.70 -12.44
C SER A 148 -1.03 2.07 -12.15
N SER A 149 -1.03 2.48 -10.88
CA SER A 149 -0.41 3.74 -10.44
C SER A 149 1.10 3.74 -10.68
N LEU A 150 1.78 2.62 -10.42
CA LEU A 150 3.22 2.48 -10.68
C LEU A 150 3.53 2.63 -12.17
N ALA A 151 2.75 1.99 -13.05
CA ALA A 151 2.91 2.12 -14.49
C ALA A 151 2.72 3.57 -14.96
N ALA A 152 1.72 4.28 -14.41
CA ALA A 152 1.47 5.69 -14.72
C ALA A 152 2.65 6.59 -14.29
N ILE A 153 3.17 6.41 -13.07
CA ILE A 153 4.33 7.16 -12.57
C ILE A 153 5.58 6.90 -13.41
N ASN A 154 5.86 5.63 -13.74
CA ASN A 154 7.00 5.28 -14.58
C ASN A 154 6.91 5.96 -15.96
N ARG A 155 5.73 5.92 -16.58
CA ARG A 155 5.50 6.62 -17.86
C ARG A 155 5.76 8.12 -17.76
N GLN A 156 5.28 8.77 -16.69
CA GLN A 156 5.45 10.20 -16.49
C GLN A 156 6.93 10.57 -16.29
N ILE A 157 7.68 9.77 -15.54
CA ILE A 157 9.13 9.96 -15.33
C ILE A 157 9.87 9.81 -16.67
N SER A 158 9.58 8.77 -17.46
CA SER A 158 10.21 8.56 -18.76
C SER A 158 9.97 9.71 -19.74
N LEU A 159 8.75 10.27 -19.77
CA LEU A 159 8.42 11.40 -20.64
C LEU A 159 9.19 12.67 -20.25
N LYS A 160 9.36 12.96 -18.95
CA LYS A 160 10.17 14.08 -18.48
C LYS A 160 11.63 13.96 -18.91
N GLN A 161 12.21 12.76 -18.74
CA GLN A 161 13.59 12.48 -19.14
C GLN A 161 13.82 12.61 -20.65
N GLN A 162 12.82 12.28 -21.47
CA GLN A 162 12.91 12.48 -22.92
C GLN A 162 12.82 13.96 -23.31
N GLY A 163 11.90 14.73 -22.71
CA GLY A 163 11.76 16.17 -22.99
C GLY A 163 12.97 17.00 -22.57
N GLU A 164 13.64 16.65 -21.47
CA GLU A 164 14.89 17.28 -21.03
C GLU A 164 16.06 16.99 -22.00
N LYS A 165 16.12 15.78 -22.57
CA LYS A 165 17.12 15.43 -23.59
C LYS A 165 16.90 16.19 -24.90
N THR A 166 15.65 16.37 -25.33
CA THR A 166 15.34 17.14 -26.56
C THR A 166 15.64 18.63 -26.43
N HIS A 167 15.59 19.22 -25.22
CA HIS A 167 15.95 20.62 -25.00
C HIS A 167 17.46 20.88 -24.89
N GLN A 168 18.30 19.86 -24.68
CA GLN A 168 19.76 19.99 -24.71
C GLN A 168 20.34 19.83 -26.12
N GLU A 169 19.58 19.29 -27.08
CA GLU A 169 19.94 19.22 -28.49
C GLU A 169 19.23 20.33 -29.28
N THR A 170 19.59 21.60 -29.05
CA THR A 170 19.34 22.64 -30.05
C THR A 170 20.59 22.75 -30.93
N PRO A 171 20.55 22.35 -32.21
CA PRO A 171 21.62 22.67 -33.13
C PRO A 171 21.60 24.18 -33.38
N GLN A 172 22.73 24.85 -33.15
CA GLN A 172 23.08 26.10 -33.81
C GLN A 172 23.02 25.87 -35.33
N ALA A 173 21.87 26.13 -35.96
CA ALA A 173 21.71 26.14 -37.40
C ALA A 173 21.39 27.56 -37.87
N LYS A 174 22.49 28.28 -38.13
CA LYS A 174 22.73 29.31 -39.15
C LYS A 174 21.50 29.90 -39.84
N GLN A 175 21.36 31.22 -39.67
CA GLN A 175 20.82 32.12 -40.69
C GLN A 175 21.41 31.77 -42.06
N GLN A 176 20.56 31.41 -43.02
CA GLN A 176 20.83 31.74 -44.41
C GLN A 176 19.53 31.88 -45.20
N ASP A 177 19.45 33.02 -45.86
CA ASP A 177 18.47 33.48 -46.83
C ASP A 177 17.78 32.40 -47.65
N LYS A 178 16.47 32.60 -47.85
CA LYS A 178 15.88 32.63 -49.20
C LYS A 178 14.51 33.28 -49.20
N ALA A 179 14.48 34.53 -49.64
CA ALA A 179 13.34 35.10 -50.33
C ALA A 179 13.16 34.41 -51.69
N LYS A 180 11.94 33.92 -51.97
CA LYS A 180 11.20 34.29 -53.20
C LYS A 180 9.77 33.76 -53.19
N LYS A 181 8.87 34.67 -53.57
CA LYS A 181 7.44 34.56 -53.82
C LYS A 181 7.08 33.53 -54.90
N GLY A 182 5.86 33.00 -54.81
CA GLY A 182 5.12 32.40 -55.92
C GLY A 182 3.73 31.98 -55.48
N GLU A 183 2.73 32.82 -55.77
CA GLU A 183 1.30 32.57 -55.61
C GLU A 183 0.81 31.43 -56.53
N GLN A 184 -0.14 30.59 -56.09
CA GLN A 184 -1.47 30.50 -56.72
C GLN A 184 -2.40 29.46 -56.07
N SER A 185 -3.67 29.84 -56.09
CA SER A 185 -4.89 29.21 -55.58
C SER A 185 -5.34 27.96 -56.35
N ASN A 186 -5.96 26.99 -55.66
CA ASN A 186 -7.38 26.64 -55.78
C ASN A 186 -7.70 25.26 -55.14
N GLN A 187 -8.76 25.24 -54.33
CA GLN A 187 -9.57 24.06 -53.97
C GLN A 187 -10.59 23.77 -55.10
N PRO A 188 -11.49 22.76 -55.00
CA PRO A 188 -11.37 21.39 -54.48
C PRO A 188 -11.93 20.34 -55.49
N GLY A 189 -11.61 19.06 -55.33
CA GLY A 189 -12.22 17.99 -56.12
C GLY A 189 -12.21 16.62 -55.43
N LYS A 190 -13.37 16.22 -54.90
CA LYS A 190 -13.86 14.82 -54.83
C LYS A 190 -14.62 14.55 -56.14
N PRO A 191 -14.83 13.30 -56.64
CA PRO A 191 -15.24 12.07 -55.94
C PRO A 191 -14.36 10.86 -56.35
N SER A 192 -14.45 9.65 -55.80
CA SER A 192 -15.60 8.73 -55.79
C SER A 192 -15.34 7.49 -54.92
N GLU A 193 -16.44 6.85 -54.54
CA GLU A 193 -16.53 5.55 -53.88
C GLU A 193 -15.94 4.42 -54.73
N GLU A 194 -15.26 3.48 -54.08
CA GLU A 194 -15.28 2.09 -54.53
C GLU A 194 -15.19 1.14 -53.33
N THR A 195 -16.15 0.24 -53.32
CA THR A 195 -16.41 -0.89 -52.44
C THR A 195 -15.27 -1.91 -52.43
N ALA A 196 -14.92 -2.43 -51.25
CA ALA A 196 -14.42 -3.79 -51.11
C ALA A 196 -14.68 -4.29 -49.67
N GLU A 197 -15.66 -5.17 -49.55
CA GLU A 197 -15.80 -6.10 -48.42
C GLU A 197 -14.57 -7.00 -48.33
N GLY A 198 -14.11 -7.23 -47.10
CA GLY A 198 -13.01 -8.12 -46.79
C GLY A 198 -13.02 -8.48 -45.30
N ASP A 199 -13.51 -9.68 -45.03
CA ASP A 199 -13.60 -10.34 -43.72
C ASP A 199 -12.32 -10.25 -42.88
N ALA A 200 -12.45 -9.83 -41.60
CA ALA A 200 -11.48 -10.17 -40.57
C ALA A 200 -12.07 -10.08 -39.15
N LYS A 201 -12.38 -11.27 -38.61
CA LYS A 201 -12.28 -11.73 -37.20
C LYS A 201 -12.26 -10.66 -36.09
N GLY A 202 -13.27 -10.76 -35.22
CA GLY A 202 -13.52 -9.93 -34.04
C GLY A 202 -12.31 -9.64 -33.17
N LYS A 203 -11.96 -8.36 -33.14
CA LYS A 203 -10.94 -7.72 -32.30
C LYS A 203 -11.32 -7.75 -30.83
N SER A 204 -10.35 -8.07 -29.99
CA SER A 204 -10.34 -7.75 -28.56
C SER A 204 -10.65 -6.27 -28.36
N ARG A 205 -11.66 -5.97 -27.53
CA ARG A 205 -11.96 -4.60 -27.09
C ARG A 205 -10.80 -4.11 -26.26
N GLN A 206 -9.89 -3.36 -26.90
CA GLN A 206 -8.87 -2.58 -26.22
C GLN A 206 -9.61 -1.56 -25.33
N ALA A 207 -9.51 -1.75 -24.01
CA ALA A 207 -10.08 -0.83 -23.05
C ALA A 207 -9.51 0.57 -23.31
N ARG A 208 -10.38 1.56 -23.49
CA ARG A 208 -9.98 2.95 -23.68
C ARG A 208 -9.13 3.38 -22.48
N PRO A 209 -8.00 4.09 -22.68
CA PRO A 209 -7.24 4.64 -21.57
C PRO A 209 -8.13 5.62 -20.80
N MET A 210 -8.34 5.31 -19.52
CA MET A 210 -9.18 6.07 -18.61
C MET A 210 -8.67 7.52 -18.51
N SER A 211 -9.57 8.50 -18.68
CA SER A 211 -9.22 9.92 -18.53
C SER A 211 -8.82 10.21 -17.08
N LYS A 212 -8.01 11.25 -16.85
CA LYS A 212 -7.72 11.75 -15.49
C LYS A 212 -9.01 12.08 -14.73
N ASP A 213 -10.03 12.55 -15.44
CA ASP A 213 -11.32 12.88 -14.84
C ASP A 213 -12.12 11.62 -14.48
N ASP A 214 -11.99 10.55 -15.26
CA ASP A 214 -12.61 9.25 -14.96
C ASP A 214 -11.91 8.59 -13.77
N ALA A 215 -10.58 8.69 -13.69
CA ALA A 215 -9.80 8.20 -12.54
C ALA A 215 -10.14 8.96 -11.26
N ASN A 216 -10.24 10.30 -11.31
CA ASN A 216 -10.63 11.12 -10.17
C ASN A 216 -12.08 10.88 -9.75
N ARG A 217 -13.00 10.65 -10.68
CA ARG A 217 -14.38 10.26 -10.38
C ARG A 217 -14.43 8.93 -9.65
N LEU A 218 -13.72 7.90 -10.13
CA LEU A 218 -13.66 6.59 -9.49
C LEU A 218 -13.05 6.66 -8.08
N LEU A 219 -12.01 7.49 -7.89
CA LEU A 219 -11.40 7.71 -6.57
C LEU A 219 -12.35 8.40 -5.59
N ASN A 220 -13.13 9.39 -6.06
CA ASN A 220 -14.12 10.07 -5.22
C ASN A 220 -15.32 9.16 -4.88
N ASP A 221 -15.76 8.32 -5.84
CA ASP A 221 -16.80 7.32 -5.64
C ASP A 221 -16.38 6.21 -4.66
N ALA A 222 -15.10 5.85 -4.64
CA ALA A 222 -14.53 4.92 -3.67
C ALA A 222 -14.52 5.54 -2.27
N ARG A 223 -14.14 6.82 -2.17
CA ARG A 223 -14.11 7.59 -0.91
C ARG A 223 -15.51 7.76 -0.28
N GLY A 224 -16.53 7.97 -1.11
CA GLY A 224 -17.94 8.02 -0.66
C GLY A 224 -18.51 6.67 -0.21
N ARG A 225 -17.97 5.55 -0.72
CA ARG A 225 -18.31 4.20 -0.24
C ARG A 225 -17.59 3.86 1.06
N GLU A 226 -16.38 4.37 1.27
CA GLU A 226 -15.60 4.26 2.51
C GLU A 226 -16.32 4.93 3.70
N THR A 227 -16.93 6.10 3.49
CA THR A 227 -17.73 6.80 4.52
C THR A 227 -19.06 6.12 4.85
N LEU A 228 -19.71 5.47 3.88
CA LEU A 228 -20.93 4.70 4.11
C LEU A 228 -20.65 3.37 4.83
N ARG A 229 -19.55 2.68 4.49
CA ARG A 229 -19.16 1.41 5.13
C ARG A 229 -18.74 1.62 6.59
N SER A 230 -18.05 2.72 6.89
CA SER A 230 -17.70 3.14 8.25
C SER A 230 -18.92 3.53 9.12
N ALA A 231 -19.98 4.09 8.51
CA ALA A 231 -21.24 4.36 9.23
C ALA A 231 -22.03 3.09 9.56
N THR A 232 -21.99 2.07 8.70
CA THR A 232 -22.70 0.79 8.92
C THR A 232 -22.01 -0.16 9.91
N ALA A 233 -20.70 -0.02 10.12
CA ALA A 233 -19.91 -0.89 11.01
C ALA A 233 -20.08 -0.57 12.52
N ALA A 234 -20.68 0.57 12.87
CA ALA A 234 -20.91 0.97 14.26
C ALA A 234 -22.02 0.18 14.99
N GLY A 235 -22.73 -0.73 14.30
CA GLY A 235 -23.94 -1.40 14.81
C GLY A 235 -23.79 -2.85 15.30
N SER A 236 -22.66 -3.52 15.12
CA SER A 236 -22.52 -4.96 15.41
C SER A 236 -21.56 -5.23 16.58
N LYS A 237 -22.11 -5.69 17.71
CA LYS A 237 -21.37 -6.16 18.90
C LYS A 237 -20.41 -7.31 18.53
N PRO A 238 -19.09 -7.22 18.75
CA PRO A 238 -18.19 -8.35 18.57
C PRO A 238 -18.02 -9.16 19.86
N SER A 239 -17.98 -10.49 19.71
CA SER A 239 -17.66 -11.48 20.74
C SER A 239 -16.18 -11.43 21.18
N ASN A 240 -15.93 -11.92 22.40
CA ASN A 240 -14.65 -11.87 23.12
C ASN A 240 -13.42 -12.36 22.31
N MET A 241 -12.34 -11.56 22.38
CA MET A 241 -10.94 -11.89 22.09
C MET A 241 -10.48 -12.05 20.62
N ALA A 242 -11.15 -11.47 19.63
CA ALA A 242 -10.57 -11.33 18.28
C ALA A 242 -9.97 -9.92 18.05
N PRO A 243 -8.75 -9.78 17.50
CA PRO A 243 -8.25 -8.52 16.96
C PRO A 243 -9.13 -8.05 15.79
N PRO A 244 -9.23 -6.73 15.54
CA PRO A 244 -10.05 -6.20 14.45
C PRO A 244 -9.35 -6.48 13.13
N ASP A 245 -9.95 -7.36 12.34
CA ASP A 245 -9.21 -8.09 11.33
C ASP A 245 -9.01 -7.33 10.02
N LYS A 246 -9.94 -6.47 9.57
CA LYS A 246 -9.87 -5.79 8.26
C LYS A 246 -10.80 -4.56 8.15
N ASP A 247 -10.89 -3.72 9.18
CA ASP A 247 -11.91 -2.65 9.23
C ASP A 247 -11.55 -1.36 8.45
N TRP A 248 -10.70 -1.44 7.43
CA TRP A 248 -10.32 -0.31 6.58
C TRP A 248 -9.84 -0.75 5.21
#